data_AF-A0A2K8M768-F1
#
_entry.id   AF-A0A2K8M768-F1
#
_cell.length_a   1.000
_cell.length_b   1.000
_cell.length_c   1.000
_cell.angle_alpha   90.00
_cell.angle_beta   90.00
_cell.angle_gamma   90.00
#
_symmetry.space_group_name_H-M   'P 1'
#
loop_
_entity.id
_entity.type
_entity.pdbx_description
1 polymer ?
#
loop_
_entity_poly.entity_id
_entity_poly.type
_entity_poly.pdbx_seq_one_letter_code
_entity_poly.pdbx_strand_id
1 'polypeptide(L)'
;MDRRAFGEFAGPRGELASYAFGWTTGAEPHVARLSVGIGAGNPGGGTFHAVVFVNEDGHAFSLIDEPFERVPEGGPDLSAEQARAHPDLPFVWAVADLALQRDRRAWWMLHWLRETACVQTAEVFERKEPILHVRHDGGDGVWHLSGTSGADRRTAKIGHLHHAVDEEPSLLDVLDLAPGSGASRTAVGSSWSGRF
;
A
#
# COMPACT_ATOMS: atom_id res chain seq x y z
N MET A 1 -3.98 -9.55 -7.72
CA MET A 1 -3.43 -9.64 -6.35
C MET A 1 -4.60 -9.69 -5.37
N ASP A 2 -4.52 -10.46 -4.27
CA ASP A 2 -5.49 -10.32 -3.17
C ASP A 2 -5.33 -8.90 -2.59
N ARG A 3 -6.42 -8.14 -2.48
CA ARG A 3 -6.45 -6.71 -2.07
C ARG A 3 -6.26 -6.54 -0.57
N ARG A 4 -5.53 -7.48 0.03
CA ARG A 4 -5.27 -7.65 1.45
C ARG A 4 -3.82 -8.06 1.60
N ALA A 5 -3.14 -7.43 2.55
CA ALA A 5 -1.78 -7.73 2.90
C ALA A 5 -1.66 -7.87 4.42
N PHE A 6 -0.99 -8.93 4.86
CA PHE A 6 -0.79 -9.26 6.26
C PHE A 6 0.68 -9.11 6.61
N GLY A 7 0.97 -8.63 7.82
CA GLY A 7 2.33 -8.53 8.33
C GLY A 7 2.38 -8.57 9.85
N GLU A 8 3.60 -8.63 10.34
CA GLU A 8 3.91 -8.66 11.77
C GLU A 8 4.84 -7.49 12.10
N PHE A 9 4.67 -6.96 13.29
CA PHE A 9 5.48 -5.92 13.86
C PHE A 9 6.14 -6.44 15.13
N ALA A 10 7.48 -6.32 15.19
CA ALA A 10 8.27 -6.57 16.38
C ALA A 10 8.92 -5.25 16.82
N GLY A 11 8.53 -4.77 18.00
CA GLY A 11 9.06 -3.58 18.63
C GLY A 11 10.44 -3.83 19.26
N PRO A 12 11.24 -2.76 19.47
CA PRO A 12 12.59 -2.87 20.03
C PRO A 12 12.63 -3.40 21.47
N ARG A 13 11.50 -3.43 22.19
CA ARG A 13 11.38 -4.00 23.53
C ARG A 13 10.67 -5.35 23.54
N GLY A 14 10.50 -5.97 22.36
CA GLY A 14 9.83 -7.25 22.20
C GLY A 14 8.31 -7.16 22.12
N GLU A 15 7.74 -5.97 21.90
CA GLU A 15 6.31 -5.84 21.63
C GLU A 15 5.96 -6.56 20.32
N LEU A 16 4.88 -7.34 20.30
CA LEU A 16 4.41 -8.03 19.10
C LEU A 16 3.01 -7.53 18.72
N ALA A 17 2.84 -7.25 17.44
CA ALA A 17 1.55 -6.98 16.84
C ALA A 17 1.47 -7.63 15.47
N SER A 18 0.26 -7.96 15.04
CA SER A 18 -0.02 -8.36 13.67
C SER A 18 -0.95 -7.34 13.04
N TYR A 19 -0.81 -7.11 11.74
CA TYR A 19 -1.64 -6.17 11.03
C TYR A 19 -2.10 -6.74 9.70
N ALA A 20 -3.23 -6.22 9.23
CA ALA A 20 -3.74 -6.45 7.89
C ALA A 20 -4.23 -5.13 7.32
N PHE A 21 -3.89 -4.82 6.07
CA PHE A 21 -4.41 -3.65 5.38
C PHE A 21 -4.83 -3.99 3.96
N GLY A 22 -5.69 -3.16 3.37
CA GLY A 22 -6.23 -3.41 2.05
C GLY A 22 -7.42 -2.54 1.70
N TRP A 23 -8.19 -2.96 0.70
CA TRP A 23 -9.43 -2.28 0.32
C TRP A 23 -10.43 -3.24 -0.31
N THR A 24 -11.69 -2.81 -0.35
CA THR A 24 -12.78 -3.53 -1.01
C THR A 24 -13.27 -2.75 -2.22
N THR A 25 -13.53 -3.46 -3.32
CA THR A 25 -14.04 -2.86 -4.57
C THR A 25 -15.45 -2.32 -4.36
N GLY A 26 -15.74 -1.11 -4.85
CA GLY A 26 -17.08 -0.52 -4.76
C GLY A 26 -17.46 -0.02 -3.36
N ALA A 27 -16.49 0.11 -2.45
CA ALA A 27 -16.70 0.77 -1.19
C ALA A 27 -16.92 2.27 -1.42
N GLU A 28 -18.11 2.75 -1.04
CA GLU A 28 -18.40 4.16 -0.79
C GLU A 28 -18.46 4.34 0.73
N PRO A 29 -17.62 5.20 1.34
CA PRO A 29 -16.60 6.05 0.71
C PRO A 29 -15.36 5.28 0.20
N HIS A 30 -14.62 5.85 -0.75
CA HIS A 30 -13.33 5.33 -1.27
C HIS A 30 -12.24 5.38 -0.19
N VAL A 31 -12.25 4.38 0.69
CA VAL A 31 -11.33 4.27 1.83
C VAL A 31 -10.66 2.91 1.86
N ALA A 32 -9.42 2.91 2.32
CA ALA A 32 -8.72 1.68 2.65
C ALA A 32 -9.10 1.23 4.06
N ARG A 33 -8.77 -0.01 4.40
CA ARG A 33 -9.09 -0.65 5.68
C ARG A 33 -7.81 -1.16 6.32
N LEU A 34 -7.77 -1.12 7.65
CA LEU A 34 -6.67 -1.56 8.48
C LEU A 34 -7.21 -2.31 9.70
N SER A 35 -6.63 -3.46 9.99
CA SER A 35 -6.73 -4.17 11.27
C SER A 35 -5.35 -4.20 11.93
N VAL A 36 -5.27 -3.93 13.23
CA VAL A 36 -4.07 -4.15 14.04
C VAL A 36 -4.47 -4.93 15.29
N GLY A 37 -3.86 -6.09 15.49
CA GLY A 37 -4.11 -6.96 16.62
C GLY A 37 -2.90 -7.04 17.52
N ILE A 38 -3.15 -6.94 18.83
CA ILE A 38 -2.15 -7.03 19.88
C ILE A 38 -2.54 -8.06 20.94
N GLY A 39 -1.53 -8.73 21.47
CA GLY A 39 -1.67 -9.58 22.66
C GLY A 39 -2.10 -11.03 22.41
N ALA A 40 -1.40 -11.78 21.54
CA ALA A 40 -1.56 -13.22 21.51
C ALA A 40 -1.40 -13.81 22.92
N GLY A 41 -2.45 -14.46 23.41
CA GLY A 41 -2.44 -15.19 24.67
C GLY A 41 -2.48 -14.36 25.96
N ASN A 42 -2.67 -13.03 25.90
CA ASN A 42 -2.76 -12.18 27.10
C ASN A 42 -4.20 -11.70 27.38
N PRO A 43 -4.72 -11.86 28.61
CA PRO A 43 -5.98 -11.23 29.01
C PRO A 43 -5.79 -9.71 29.05
N GLY A 44 -6.34 -9.02 28.04
CA GLY A 44 -6.22 -7.57 27.85
C GLY A 44 -5.82 -7.14 26.43
N GLY A 45 -5.48 -8.08 25.54
CA GLY A 45 -5.28 -7.78 24.11
C GLY A 45 -6.59 -7.53 23.34
N GLY A 46 -6.49 -7.04 22.11
CA GLY A 46 -7.64 -6.71 21.27
C GLY A 46 -7.26 -6.48 19.82
N THR A 47 -8.27 -6.47 18.95
CA THR A 47 -8.12 -6.14 17.52
C THR A 47 -8.79 -4.81 17.24
N PHE A 48 -8.03 -3.89 16.65
CA PHE A 48 -8.42 -2.52 16.34
C PHE A 48 -8.67 -2.42 14.84
N HIS A 49 -9.79 -1.81 14.47
CA HIS A 49 -10.14 -1.60 13.08
C HIS A 49 -10.22 -0.12 12.75
N ALA A 50 -9.65 0.25 11.63
CA ALA A 50 -9.66 1.62 11.13
C ALA A 50 -9.89 1.68 9.63
N VAL A 51 -10.44 2.80 9.17
CA VAL A 51 -10.34 3.22 7.78
C VAL A 51 -9.10 4.08 7.60
N VAL A 52 -8.48 3.98 6.43
CA VAL A 52 -7.42 4.85 5.95
C VAL A 52 -7.99 5.70 4.83
N PHE A 53 -7.87 7.02 4.94
CA PHE A 53 -8.43 7.96 3.97
C PHE A 53 -7.44 9.07 3.64
N VAL A 54 -7.61 9.70 2.46
CA VAL A 54 -6.79 10.84 2.05
C VAL A 54 -7.08 12.03 2.96
N ASN A 55 -6.02 12.68 3.43
CA ASN A 55 -6.10 13.93 4.18
C ASN A 55 -5.16 14.96 3.53
N GLU A 56 -5.30 16.25 3.87
CA GLU A 56 -4.62 17.39 3.21
C GLU A 56 -3.12 17.14 2.92
N ASP A 57 -2.39 16.56 3.87
CA ASP A 57 -0.94 16.30 3.74
C ASP A 57 -0.58 14.81 3.57
N GLY A 58 -1.54 13.94 3.22
CA GLY A 58 -1.25 12.55 2.94
C GLY A 58 -2.40 11.60 3.22
N HIS A 59 -2.40 11.00 4.41
CA HIS A 59 -3.44 10.07 4.85
C HIS A 59 -3.71 10.23 6.35
N ALA A 60 -4.88 9.77 6.78
CA ALA A 60 -5.26 9.72 8.18
C ALA A 60 -6.03 8.44 8.48
N PHE A 61 -6.18 8.14 9.77
CA PHE A 61 -6.90 6.98 10.28
C PHE A 61 -8.14 7.40 11.04
N SER A 62 -9.20 6.61 10.93
CA SER A 62 -10.35 6.71 11.83
C SER A 62 -10.76 5.33 12.28
N LEU A 63 -10.91 5.14 13.59
CA LEU A 63 -11.45 3.91 14.17
C LEU A 63 -12.89 3.67 13.66
N ILE A 64 -13.21 2.42 13.42
CA ILE A 64 -14.54 1.96 12.96
C ILE A 64 -14.97 0.74 13.77
N ASP A 65 -16.29 0.52 13.85
CA ASP A 65 -16.86 -0.64 14.54
C ASP A 65 -16.81 -1.91 13.67
N GLU A 66 -16.81 -1.76 12.35
CA GLU A 66 -16.90 -2.89 11.44
C GLU A 66 -15.54 -3.57 11.24
N PRO A 67 -15.41 -4.86 11.60
CA PRO A 67 -14.16 -5.59 11.44
C PRO A 67 -13.73 -5.65 9.97
N PHE A 68 -12.44 -5.48 9.73
CA PHE A 68 -11.86 -5.67 8.40
C PHE A 68 -11.32 -7.10 8.24
N GLU A 69 -10.28 -7.42 9.01
CA GLU A 69 -9.60 -8.71 8.97
C GLU A 69 -9.23 -9.20 10.37
N ARG A 70 -9.21 -10.52 10.52
CA ARG A 70 -8.64 -11.17 11.70
C ARG A 70 -7.14 -11.33 11.52
N VAL A 71 -6.39 -11.06 12.59
CA VAL A 71 -4.93 -11.11 12.57
C VAL A 71 -4.41 -11.97 13.73
N PRO A 72 -3.29 -12.71 13.55
CA PRO A 72 -2.87 -13.75 14.50
C PRO A 72 -2.66 -13.30 15.95
N GLU A 73 -2.08 -12.11 16.14
CA GLU A 73 -1.82 -11.54 17.47
C GLU A 73 -3.03 -10.82 18.06
N GLY A 74 -4.17 -10.81 17.36
CA GLY A 74 -5.38 -10.11 17.76
C GLY A 74 -6.19 -10.85 18.83
N GLY A 75 -6.69 -10.07 19.80
CA GLY A 75 -7.74 -10.47 20.72
C GLY A 75 -9.15 -10.27 20.11
N PRO A 76 -10.20 -10.11 20.94
CA PRO A 76 -11.53 -9.79 20.44
C PRO A 76 -11.52 -8.49 19.61
N ASP A 77 -12.38 -8.45 18.59
CA ASP A 77 -12.62 -7.25 17.79
C ASP A 77 -13.24 -6.15 18.69
N LEU A 78 -12.56 -5.01 18.80
CA LEU A 78 -13.01 -3.89 19.61
C LEU A 78 -13.88 -2.94 18.79
N SER A 79 -14.97 -2.43 19.38
CA SER A 79 -15.68 -1.29 18.82
C SER A 79 -14.79 -0.04 18.79
N ALA A 80 -15.13 0.96 17.98
CA ALA A 80 -14.41 2.22 17.92
C ALA A 80 -14.38 2.93 19.30
N GLU A 81 -15.44 2.80 20.10
CA GLU A 81 -15.47 3.33 21.47
C GLU A 81 -14.52 2.57 22.40
N GLN A 82 -14.57 1.23 22.38
CA GLN A 82 -13.67 0.38 23.18
C GLN A 82 -12.20 0.62 22.79
N ALA A 83 -11.92 0.73 21.50
CA ALA A 83 -10.60 1.05 20.97
C ALA A 83 -10.10 2.42 21.45
N ARG A 84 -10.96 3.47 21.46
CA ARG A 84 -10.61 4.81 21.99
C ARG A 84 -10.26 4.78 23.47
N ALA A 85 -10.93 3.93 24.25
CA ALA A 85 -10.68 3.79 25.68
C ALA A 85 -9.51 2.85 26.00
N HIS A 86 -8.95 2.14 25.01
CA HIS A 86 -7.93 1.13 25.25
C HIS A 86 -6.55 1.76 25.54
N PRO A 87 -5.84 1.33 26.61
CA PRO A 87 -4.55 1.92 26.99
C PRO A 87 -3.47 1.80 25.91
N ASP A 88 -3.51 0.73 25.11
CA ASP A 88 -2.54 0.47 24.04
C ASP A 88 -2.85 1.17 22.70
N LEU A 89 -3.90 2.00 22.62
CA LEU A 89 -4.20 2.73 21.39
C LEU A 89 -3.01 3.54 20.82
N PRO A 90 -2.19 4.23 21.63
CA PRO A 90 -1.00 4.91 21.11
C PRO A 90 0.01 3.95 20.45
N PHE A 91 0.16 2.73 20.98
CA PHE A 91 1.01 1.71 20.39
C PHE A 91 0.42 1.20 19.07
N VAL A 92 -0.90 0.98 19.00
CA VAL A 92 -1.60 0.60 17.77
C VAL A 92 -1.39 1.62 16.65
N TRP A 93 -1.46 2.92 16.96
CA TRP A 93 -1.15 3.96 15.98
C TRP A 93 0.31 3.96 15.54
N ALA A 94 1.24 3.73 16.45
CA ALA A 94 2.65 3.57 16.08
C ALA A 94 2.87 2.36 15.14
N VAL A 95 2.18 1.24 15.38
CA VAL A 95 2.22 0.07 14.47
C VAL A 95 1.63 0.42 13.10
N ALA A 96 0.49 1.11 13.06
CA ALA A 96 -0.14 1.56 11.81
C ALA A 96 0.82 2.44 10.99
N ASP A 97 1.37 3.50 11.60
CA ASP A 97 2.31 4.40 10.93
C ASP A 97 3.54 3.65 10.40
N LEU A 98 4.13 2.77 11.21
CA LEU A 98 5.31 2.01 10.82
C LEU A 98 5.03 0.99 9.71
N ALA A 99 3.85 0.36 9.73
CA ALA A 99 3.41 -0.53 8.66
C ALA A 99 3.29 0.24 7.34
N LEU A 100 2.66 1.43 7.35
CA LEU A 100 2.53 2.26 6.15
C LEU A 100 3.87 2.86 5.68
N GLN A 101 4.85 3.02 6.56
CA GLN A 101 6.19 3.49 6.20
C GLN A 101 7.11 2.39 5.65
N ARG A 102 6.98 1.15 6.11
CA ARG A 102 7.97 0.08 5.84
C ARG A 102 7.45 -1.04 4.94
N ASP A 103 6.16 -1.30 4.96
CA ASP A 103 5.57 -2.36 4.15
C ASP A 103 5.28 -1.84 2.74
N ARG A 104 6.00 -2.34 1.75
CA ARG A 104 5.86 -1.90 0.35
C ARG A 104 4.45 -2.12 -0.20
N ARG A 105 3.73 -3.11 0.33
CA ARG A 105 2.34 -3.39 -0.05
C ARG A 105 1.40 -2.29 0.45
N ALA A 106 1.78 -1.58 1.52
CA ALA A 106 1.00 -0.43 1.99
C ALA A 106 1.08 0.74 0.99
N TRP A 107 2.21 0.90 0.27
CA TRP A 107 2.32 1.92 -0.77
C TRP A 107 1.41 1.62 -1.96
N TRP A 108 1.26 0.35 -2.34
CA TRP A 108 0.26 -0.07 -3.33
C TRP A 108 -1.16 0.33 -2.92
N MET A 109 -1.54 0.09 -1.66
CA MET A 109 -2.82 0.56 -1.10
C MET A 109 -2.93 2.09 -1.12
N LEU A 110 -1.87 2.82 -0.76
CA LEU A 110 -1.87 4.28 -0.77
C LEU A 110 -2.00 4.85 -2.19
N HIS A 111 -1.40 4.21 -3.20
CA HIS A 111 -1.57 4.59 -4.60
C HIS A 111 -2.98 4.31 -5.13
N TRP A 112 -3.65 3.27 -4.63
CA TRP A 112 -5.08 3.07 -4.88
C TRP A 112 -5.92 4.17 -4.20
N LEU A 113 -5.65 4.45 -2.93
CA LEU A 113 -6.40 5.44 -2.14
C LEU A 113 -6.30 6.86 -2.72
N ARG A 114 -5.13 7.23 -3.26
CA ARG A 114 -4.85 8.53 -3.88
C ARG A 114 -5.17 8.58 -5.37
N GLU A 115 -5.65 7.46 -5.95
CA GLU A 115 -5.87 7.33 -7.39
C GLU A 115 -4.64 7.77 -8.21
N THR A 116 -3.43 7.38 -7.77
CA THR A 116 -2.19 7.89 -8.36
C THR A 116 -2.12 7.58 -9.85
N ALA A 117 -2.07 8.62 -10.67
CA ALA A 117 -1.98 8.50 -12.12
C ALA A 117 -0.59 8.03 -12.55
N CYS A 118 -0.55 7.29 -13.65
CA CYS A 118 0.66 6.93 -14.36
C CYS A 118 0.43 7.05 -15.87
N VAL A 119 1.52 7.33 -16.59
CA VAL A 119 1.59 7.35 -18.04
C VAL A 119 2.30 6.08 -18.51
N GLN A 120 1.68 5.37 -19.45
CA GLN A 120 2.18 4.11 -19.97
C GLN A 120 2.38 4.22 -21.48
N THR A 121 3.36 3.50 -22.04
CA THR A 121 3.38 3.29 -23.50
C THR A 121 2.16 2.50 -23.92
N ALA A 122 1.71 2.68 -25.17
CA ALA A 122 0.51 2.00 -25.67
C ALA A 122 0.66 0.47 -25.59
N GLU A 123 1.86 -0.04 -25.87
CA GLU A 123 2.19 -1.46 -25.84
C GLU A 123 2.12 -2.05 -24.42
N VAL A 124 2.54 -1.29 -23.41
CA VAL A 124 2.41 -1.70 -22.00
C VAL A 124 0.94 -1.65 -21.58
N PHE A 125 0.24 -0.56 -21.89
CA PHE A 125 -1.17 -0.38 -21.53
C PHE A 125 -2.06 -1.45 -22.16
N GLU A 126 -1.79 -1.81 -23.41
CA GLU A 126 -2.50 -2.86 -24.15
C GLU A 126 -1.96 -4.27 -23.86
N ARG A 127 -0.99 -4.39 -22.94
CA ARG A 127 -0.39 -5.67 -22.48
C ARG A 127 0.29 -6.47 -23.59
N LYS A 128 0.78 -5.79 -24.61
CA LYS A 128 1.61 -6.34 -25.69
C LYS A 128 3.07 -6.45 -25.28
N GLU A 129 3.52 -5.58 -24.38
CA GLU A 129 4.87 -5.58 -23.82
C GLU A 129 4.85 -5.58 -22.30
N PRO A 130 5.85 -6.20 -21.65
CA PRO A 130 6.02 -6.09 -20.21
C PRO A 130 6.56 -4.71 -19.82
N ILE A 131 6.35 -4.32 -18.57
CA ILE A 131 6.98 -3.12 -18.01
C ILE A 131 8.46 -3.45 -17.75
N LEU A 132 9.37 -2.74 -18.39
CA LEU A 132 10.83 -2.92 -18.23
C LEU A 132 11.50 -1.69 -17.62
N HIS A 133 10.86 -0.52 -17.73
CA HIS A 133 11.35 0.74 -17.19
C HIS A 133 10.25 1.43 -16.39
N VAL A 134 10.64 1.96 -15.24
CA VAL A 134 9.79 2.76 -14.35
C VAL A 134 10.53 4.06 -14.05
N ARG A 135 9.83 5.18 -14.10
CA ARG A 135 10.37 6.48 -13.70
C ARG A 135 9.33 7.22 -12.88
N HIS A 136 9.75 7.82 -11.78
CA HIS A 136 8.97 8.79 -11.03
C HIS A 136 9.49 10.17 -11.44
N ASP A 137 8.72 10.93 -12.21
CA ASP A 137 9.21 12.20 -12.75
C ASP A 137 9.46 13.23 -11.64
N GLY A 138 10.54 14.01 -11.78
CA GLY A 138 10.95 14.98 -10.77
C GLY A 138 10.27 16.34 -10.90
N GLY A 139 9.65 16.63 -12.05
CA GLY A 139 8.97 17.89 -12.32
C GLY A 139 7.50 17.85 -11.95
N ASP A 140 6.77 16.83 -12.41
CA ASP A 140 5.31 16.72 -12.22
C ASP A 140 4.89 15.59 -11.27
N GLY A 141 5.83 14.76 -10.79
CA GLY A 141 5.55 13.63 -9.90
C GLY A 141 4.79 12.49 -10.57
N VAL A 142 4.65 12.51 -11.91
CA VAL A 142 3.93 11.48 -12.65
C VAL A 142 4.80 10.22 -12.79
N TRP A 143 4.16 9.07 -12.63
CA TRP A 143 4.79 7.77 -12.85
C TRP A 143 4.77 7.41 -14.32
N HIS A 144 5.91 7.02 -14.88
CA HIS A 144 6.04 6.57 -16.26
C HIS A 144 6.43 5.10 -16.31
N LEU A 145 5.69 4.31 -17.08
CA LEU A 145 5.90 2.87 -17.27
C LEU A 145 6.10 2.59 -18.77
N SER A 146 7.19 1.92 -19.14
CA SER A 146 7.44 1.57 -20.54
C SER A 146 8.07 0.19 -20.70
N GLY A 147 7.84 -0.41 -21.87
CA GLY A 147 8.43 -1.68 -22.29
C GLY A 147 9.68 -1.48 -23.13
N THR A 148 9.88 -2.37 -24.10
CA THR A 148 11.01 -2.32 -25.05
C THR A 148 10.83 -1.19 -26.06
N SER A 149 9.57 -0.95 -26.46
CA SER A 149 9.23 0.13 -27.37
C SER A 149 9.48 1.48 -26.71
N GLY A 150 10.16 2.37 -27.43
CA GLY A 150 10.43 3.72 -26.95
C GLY A 150 9.15 4.49 -26.68
N ALA A 151 9.19 5.39 -25.69
CA ALA A 151 8.02 6.19 -25.33
C ALA A 151 7.68 7.21 -26.44
N ASP A 152 6.47 7.11 -27.01
CA ASP A 152 5.87 8.14 -27.86
C ASP A 152 4.73 8.83 -27.10
N ARG A 153 4.91 10.14 -26.84
CA ARG A 153 3.90 10.97 -26.15
C ARG A 153 2.56 11.03 -26.88
N ARG A 154 2.52 10.79 -28.20
CA ARG A 154 1.27 10.85 -28.99
C ARG A 154 0.38 9.63 -28.79
N THR A 155 0.98 8.49 -28.43
CA THR A 155 0.27 7.22 -28.24
C THR A 155 0.16 6.81 -26.77
N ALA A 156 0.89 7.51 -25.89
CA ALA A 156 0.89 7.28 -24.46
C ALA A 156 -0.53 7.26 -23.87
N LYS A 157 -0.74 6.37 -22.91
CA LYS A 157 -2.02 6.16 -22.23
C LYS A 157 -1.90 6.55 -20.77
N ILE A 158 -2.98 7.06 -20.20
CA ILE A 158 -3.07 7.37 -18.78
C ILE A 158 -3.85 6.25 -18.10
N GLY A 159 -3.36 5.78 -16.96
CA GLY A 159 -4.04 4.84 -16.09
C GLY A 159 -3.69 5.09 -14.63
N HIS A 160 -4.25 4.30 -13.72
CA HIS A 160 -3.88 4.36 -12.30
C HIS A 160 -2.77 3.34 -11.98
N LEU A 161 -1.79 3.76 -11.18
CA LEU A 161 -0.61 2.96 -10.86
C LEU A 161 -0.96 1.65 -10.16
N HIS A 162 -1.99 1.64 -9.31
CA HIS A 162 -2.42 0.41 -8.64
C HIS A 162 -2.89 -0.68 -9.61
N HIS A 163 -3.46 -0.32 -10.79
CA HIS A 163 -3.79 -1.29 -11.82
C HIS A 163 -2.53 -1.92 -12.42
N ALA A 164 -1.48 -1.13 -12.68
CA ALA A 164 -0.22 -1.69 -13.15
C ALA A 164 0.40 -2.66 -12.13
N VAL A 165 0.30 -2.36 -10.82
CA VAL A 165 0.78 -3.26 -9.74
C VAL A 165 -0.07 -4.53 -9.64
N ASP A 166 -1.40 -4.44 -9.81
CA ASP A 166 -2.29 -5.61 -9.82
C ASP A 166 -1.88 -6.63 -10.89
N GLU A 167 -1.35 -6.13 -12.02
CA GLU A 167 -0.92 -6.91 -13.19
C GLU A 167 0.54 -7.37 -13.10
N GLU A 168 1.42 -6.52 -12.56
CA GLU A 168 2.85 -6.76 -12.41
C GLU A 168 3.26 -6.50 -10.94
N PRO A 169 3.09 -7.50 -10.04
CA PRO A 169 3.37 -7.33 -8.61
C PRO A 169 4.83 -6.99 -8.28
N SER A 170 5.78 -7.27 -9.19
CA SER A 170 7.18 -6.87 -8.97
C SER A 170 7.38 -5.35 -8.94
N LEU A 171 6.39 -4.55 -9.36
CA LEU A 171 6.42 -3.09 -9.22
C LEU A 171 6.46 -2.65 -7.75
N LEU A 172 5.99 -3.48 -6.81
CA LEU A 172 6.15 -3.23 -5.37
C LEU A 172 7.61 -2.94 -5.00
N ASP A 173 8.58 -3.45 -5.79
CA ASP A 173 9.99 -3.25 -5.56
C ASP A 173 10.55 -1.88 -5.95
N VAL A 174 9.71 -1.02 -6.52
CA VAL A 174 10.10 0.30 -7.03
C VAL A 174 9.08 1.39 -6.71
N LEU A 175 8.05 1.11 -5.91
CA LEU A 175 7.08 2.13 -5.45
C LEU A 175 7.71 3.18 -4.51
N ASP A 176 8.91 2.94 -3.96
CA ASP A 176 9.70 3.91 -3.18
C ASP A 176 10.59 4.83 -4.00
N LEU A 177 10.55 4.78 -5.34
CA LEU A 177 11.36 5.69 -6.15
C LEU A 177 11.09 7.14 -5.75
N ALA A 178 12.14 7.89 -5.44
CA ALA A 178 12.04 9.32 -5.20
C ALA A 178 11.68 10.05 -6.50
N PRO A 179 11.03 11.22 -6.43
CA PRO A 179 10.84 12.06 -7.61
C PRO A 179 12.17 12.33 -8.33
N GLY A 180 12.16 12.22 -9.65
CA GLY A 180 13.34 12.32 -10.51
C GLY A 180 14.06 10.99 -10.74
N SER A 181 13.73 9.94 -9.97
CA SER A 181 14.41 8.66 -10.04
C SER A 181 13.78 7.67 -11.02
N GLY A 182 14.56 6.67 -11.43
CA GLY A 182 14.08 5.56 -12.25
C GLY A 182 14.60 4.20 -11.81
N ALA A 183 14.02 3.14 -12.39
CA ALA A 183 14.51 1.78 -12.27
C ALA A 183 14.23 1.01 -13.56
N SER A 184 15.06 0.01 -13.86
CA SER A 184 14.88 -0.86 -15.02
C SER A 184 15.17 -2.32 -14.70
N ARG A 185 14.57 -3.22 -15.49
CA ARG A 185 14.84 -4.66 -15.46
C ARG A 185 15.01 -5.19 -16.89
N THR A 186 15.71 -6.30 -17.04
CA THR A 186 16.01 -6.89 -18.36
C THR A 186 14.88 -7.74 -18.93
N ALA A 187 14.06 -8.33 -18.07
CA ALA A 187 12.92 -9.17 -18.44
C ALA A 187 11.93 -9.29 -17.27
N VAL A 188 10.73 -9.81 -17.55
CA VAL A 188 9.76 -10.18 -16.51
C VAL A 188 10.40 -11.17 -15.52
N GLY A 189 10.19 -10.94 -14.23
CA GLY A 189 10.76 -11.75 -13.15
C GLY A 189 12.23 -11.47 -12.82
N SER A 190 12.92 -10.63 -13.60
CA SER A 190 14.25 -10.14 -13.23
C SER A 190 14.16 -9.04 -12.16
N SER A 191 15.16 -8.94 -11.30
CA SER A 191 15.25 -7.87 -10.30
C SER A 191 15.34 -6.49 -10.96
N TRP A 192 14.73 -5.49 -10.32
CA TRP A 192 14.90 -4.10 -10.68
C TRP A 192 16.31 -3.60 -10.32
N SER A 193 16.86 -2.76 -11.18
CA SER A 193 18.22 -2.24 -11.10
C SER A 193 18.27 -0.76 -11.49
N GLY A 194 19.40 -0.10 -11.19
CA GLY A 194 19.66 1.25 -11.66
C GLY A 194 18.74 2.30 -11.05
N ARG A 195 18.66 2.36 -9.71
CA ARG A 195 18.07 3.52 -9.02
C ARG A 195 19.00 4.72 -9.22
N PHE A 196 18.68 5.58 -10.18
CA PHE A 196 19.40 6.82 -10.52
C PHE A 196 18.51 8.02 -10.29
#